data_AF-A0A1Q4GPF0-F1
#
_entry.id   AF-A0A1Q4GPF0-F1
#
_cell.length_a   1.000
_cell.length_b   1.000
_cell.length_c   1.000
_cell.angle_alpha   90.00
_cell.angle_beta   90.00
_cell.angle_gamma   90.00
#
_symmetry.space_group_name_H-M   'P 1'
#
loop_
_entity.id
_entity.type
_entity.pdbx_description
1 polymer ?
#
loop_
_entity_poly.entity_id
_entity_poly.type
_entity_poly.pdbx_seq_one_letter_code
_entity_poly.pdbx_strand_id
1 'polypeptide(L)' 'MATNKLTLSIDADTVSKAKRYVARRGTSLSRLLTQYLASLPDDTGAPLPPRVARLAGVLPPHTDIEEYKAHLRDRHGL' A
#
# COMPACT_ATOMS: atom_id res chain seq x y z
N MET A 1 -14.88 -18.24 6.31
CA MET A 1 -13.60 -17.49 6.21
C MET A 1 -12.57 -18.43 5.61
N ALA A 2 -12.03 -18.12 4.43
CA ALA A 2 -11.01 -18.96 3.80
C ALA A 2 -9.67 -18.77 4.54
N THR A 3 -8.99 -19.86 4.88
CA THR A 3 -7.69 -19.85 5.56
C THR A 3 -6.60 -20.26 4.58
N ASN A 4 -5.63 -19.38 4.34
CA ASN A 4 -4.45 -19.68 3.54
C ASN A 4 -3.27 -20.07 4.44
N LYS A 5 -2.50 -21.08 4.02
CA LYS A 5 -1.30 -21.54 4.72
C LYS A 5 -0.06 -20.94 4.06
N LEU A 6 0.73 -20.23 4.85
CA LEU A 6 2.03 -19.68 4.43
C LEU A 6 3.15 -20.47 5.13
N THR A 7 4.07 -21.03 4.35
CA THR A 7 5.28 -21.69 4.86
C THR A 7 6.48 -20.79 4.58
N LEU A 8 7.25 -20.47 5.61
CA LEU A 8 8.40 -19.56 5.54
C LEU A 8 9.67 -20.32 5.93
N SER A 9 10.74 -20.15 5.16
CA SER A 9 12.08 -20.60 5.54
C SER A 9 12.73 -19.54 6.42
N ILE A 10 13.07 -19.89 7.65
CA ILE A 10 13.65 -19.01 8.66
C ILE A 10 14.61 -19.80 9.54
N ASP A 11 15.67 -19.13 10.02
CA ASP A 11 16.69 -19.77 10.85
C ASP A 11 16.11 -20.36 12.14
N ALA A 12 16.63 -21.53 12.53
CA ALA A 12 16.15 -22.28 13.70
C ALA A 12 16.26 -21.47 15.01
N ASP A 13 17.31 -20.65 15.14
CA ASP A 13 17.51 -19.77 16.31
C ASP A 13 16.44 -18.69 16.39
N THR A 14 16.08 -18.11 15.24
CA THR A 14 15.00 -17.12 15.13
C THR A 14 13.66 -17.73 15.52
N VAL A 15 13.36 -18.95 15.04
CA VAL A 15 12.14 -19.68 15.42
C VAL A 15 12.10 -19.93 16.93
N SER A 16 13.23 -20.36 17.51
CA SER A 16 13.35 -20.66 18.94
C SER A 16 13.14 -19.41 19.80
N LYS A 17 13.73 -18.29 19.41
CA LYS A 17 13.52 -16.99 20.08
C LYS A 17 12.06 -16.56 20.02
N ALA A 18 11.43 -16.69 18.85
CA ALA A 18 10.04 -16.30 18.66
C ALA A 18 9.07 -17.17 19.48
N LYS A 19 9.29 -18.50 19.54
CA LYS A 19 8.52 -19.42 20.40
C LYS A 19 8.59 -19.03 21.87
N ARG A 20 9.78 -18.73 22.39
CA ARG A 20 9.94 -18.25 23.79
C ARG A 20 9.20 -16.95 24.04
N TYR A 21 9.25 -16.02 23.09
CA TYR A 21 8.57 -14.73 23.21
C TYR A 21 7.05 -14.88 23.30
N VAL A 22 6.45 -15.67 22.41
CA VAL A 22 4.98 -15.84 22.37
C VAL A 22 4.47 -16.64 23.57
N ALA A 23 5.25 -17.62 24.04
CA ALA A 23 4.93 -18.37 25.25
C ALA A 23 4.87 -17.47 26.49
N ARG A 24 5.83 -16.55 26.65
CA ARG A 24 5.84 -15.57 27.76
C ARG A 24 4.68 -14.58 27.70
N ARG A 25 4.14 -14.31 26.51
CA ARG A 25 3.04 -13.36 26.29
C ARG A 25 1.66 -14.01 26.17
N GLY A 26 1.56 -15.34 26.34
CA GLY A 26 0.30 -16.06 26.22
C GLY A 26 -0.34 -15.94 24.83
N THR A 27 0.47 -15.85 23.77
CA THR A 27 -0.01 -15.73 22.39
C THR A 27 0.58 -16.83 21.51
N SER A 28 0.12 -16.94 20.26
CA SER A 28 0.68 -17.86 19.28
C SER A 28 1.52 -17.13 18.24
N LEU A 29 2.48 -17.85 17.65
CA LEU A 29 3.33 -17.31 16.59
C LEU A 29 2.50 -16.88 15.38
N SER A 30 1.50 -17.69 15.02
CA SER A 30 0.54 -17.36 13.95
C SER A 30 -0.21 -16.08 14.25
N ARG A 31 -0.75 -15.90 15.47
CA ARG A 31 -1.47 -14.68 15.85
C ARG A 31 -0.58 -13.44 15.78
N LEU A 32 0.65 -13.55 16.29
CA LEU A 32 1.63 -12.46 16.21
C LEU A 32 1.93 -12.07 14.76
N LEU A 33 2.18 -13.07 13.90
CA LEU A 33 2.52 -12.82 12.51
C LEU A 33 1.33 -12.27 11.72
N THR A 34 0.13 -12.80 11.94
CA THR A 34 -1.10 -12.28 11.31
C THR A 34 -1.33 -10.81 11.68
N GLN A 35 -1.15 -10.44 12.96
CA GLN A 35 -1.28 -9.04 13.39
C GLN A 35 -0.24 -8.14 12.72
N TYR A 36 1.01 -8.60 12.64
CA TYR A 36 2.07 -7.85 11.96
C TYR A 36 1.76 -7.67 10.46
N LEU A 37 1.44 -8.75 9.76
CA LEU A 37 1.13 -8.71 8.32
C LEU A 37 -0.09 -7.83 8.04
N ALA A 38 -1.11 -7.86 8.90
CA ALA A 38 -2.29 -7.00 8.78
C ALA A 38 -2.00 -5.52 9.07
N SER A 39 -0.89 -5.20 9.73
CA SER A 39 -0.47 -3.81 9.99
C SER A 39 0.36 -3.21 8.87
N LEU A 40 0.79 -4.01 7.89
CA LEU A 40 1.53 -3.51 6.74
C LEU A 40 0.61 -2.59 5.92
N PRO A 41 1.11 -1.43 5.45
CA PRO A 41 0.34 -0.58 4.56
C PRO A 41 0.11 -1.32 3.24
N ASP A 42 -1.11 -1.22 2.71
CA ASP A 42 -1.38 -1.66 1.34
C ASP A 42 -0.66 -0.72 0.37
N ASP A 43 0.40 -1.21 -0.27
CA ASP A 43 1.15 -0.50 -1.33
C ASP A 43 0.32 -0.36 -2.62
N THR A 44 -0.87 -0.97 -2.67
CA THR A 44 -1.89 -0.59 -3.63
C THR A 44 -2.36 0.80 -3.26
N GLY A 45 -1.68 1.83 -3.78
CA GLY A 45 -2.09 3.22 -3.63
C GLY A 45 -3.61 3.31 -3.73
N ALA A 46 -4.23 3.90 -2.70
CA ALA A 46 -5.68 3.92 -2.56
C ALA A 46 -6.32 4.22 -3.93
N PRO A 47 -7.33 3.44 -4.36
CA PRO A 47 -7.93 3.64 -5.68
C PRO A 47 -8.33 5.10 -5.81
N LEU A 48 -7.85 5.73 -6.87
CA LEU A 48 -8.11 7.15 -7.14
C LEU A 48 -9.62 7.39 -7.01
N PRO A 49 -10.08 8.44 -6.30
CA PRO A 49 -11.49 8.76 -6.23
C PRO A 49 -12.10 8.79 -7.64
N PRO A 50 -13.36 8.39 -7.88
CA PRO A 50 -13.91 8.21 -9.23
C PRO A 50 -13.72 9.40 -10.16
N ARG A 51 -13.76 10.63 -9.60
CA ARG A 51 -13.48 11.87 -10.33
C ARG A 51 -12.02 11.99 -10.75
N VAL A 52 -11.08 11.65 -9.87
CA VAL A 52 -9.64 11.68 -10.14
C VAL A 52 -9.26 10.57 -11.10
N ALA A 53 -9.80 9.36 -10.94
CA ALA A 53 -9.59 8.25 -11.86
C ALA A 53 -10.05 8.59 -13.30
N ARG A 54 -11.17 9.31 -13.45
CA ARG A 54 -11.68 9.77 -14.74
C ARG A 54 -10.79 10.83 -15.41
N LEU A 55 -10.05 11.61 -14.63
CA LEU A 55 -9.16 12.67 -15.12
C LEU A 55 -7.73 12.18 -15.32
N ALA A 56 -7.33 11.13 -14.59
CA ALA A 56 -6.03 10.49 -14.72
C ALA A 56 -5.87 9.90 -16.13
N GLY A 57 -4.80 10.27 -16.83
CA GLY A 57 -4.49 9.79 -18.18
C GLY A 57 -5.18 10.53 -19.33
N VAL A 58 -5.98 11.58 -19.05
CA VAL A 58 -6.60 12.41 -20.09
C VAL A 58 -5.60 13.39 -20.73
N LEU A 59 -4.57 13.78 -19.97
CA LEU A 59 -3.55 14.69 -20.49
C LEU A 59 -2.58 13.95 -21.43
N PRO A 60 -2.23 14.55 -22.58
CA PRO A 60 -1.13 14.09 -23.40
C PRO A 60 0.19 14.01 -22.60
N PRO A 61 1.06 13.03 -22.91
CA PRO A 61 2.31 12.80 -22.17
C PRO A 61 3.30 13.98 -22.21
N HIS A 62 3.10 14.95 -23.10
CA HIS A 62 3.97 16.12 -23.29
C HIS A 62 3.24 17.44 -23.00
N THR A 63 2.31 17.46 -22.05
CA THR A 63 1.61 18.69 -21.68
C THR A 63 2.47 19.54 -20.73
N ASP A 64 2.75 20.78 -21.12
CA ASP A 64 3.45 21.75 -20.29
C ASP A 64 2.46 22.60 -19.47
N ILE A 65 2.82 22.88 -18.22
CA ILE A 65 2.10 23.80 -17.34
C ILE A 65 2.04 25.21 -17.95
N GLU A 66 3.08 25.65 -18.64
CA GLU A 66 3.09 26.99 -19.24
C GLU A 66 2.14 27.10 -20.44
N GLU A 67 1.98 26.03 -21.22
CA GLU A 67 0.99 25.95 -22.30
C GLU A 67 -0.43 26.04 -21.75
N TYR A 68 -0.72 25.34 -20.64
CA TYR A 68 -2.00 25.42 -19.97
C TYR A 68 -2.29 26.83 -19.43
N LYS A 69 -1.29 27.49 -18.81
CA LYS A 69 -1.44 28.88 -18.35
C LYS A 69 -1.73 29.82 -19.52
N ALA A 70 -1.03 29.68 -20.65
CA ALA A 70 -1.28 30.49 -21.84
C ALA A 70 -2.71 30.30 -22.38
N HIS A 71 -3.21 29.05 -22.43
CA HIS A 71 -4.59 28.76 -22.82
C HIS A 71 -5.62 29.44 -21.88
N LEU A 72 -5.38 29.44 -20.57
CA LEU A 72 -6.25 30.12 -19.61
C LEU A 72 -6.25 31.65 -19.80
N ARG A 73 -5.10 32.25 -20.11
CA ARG A 73 -5.01 33.69 -20.39
C ARG A 73 -5.83 34.08 -21.62
N ASP A 74 -5.69 33.31 -22.70
CA ASP A 74 -6.40 33.54 -23.96
C ASP A 74 -7.92 33.35 -23.82
N ARG A 75 -8.34 32.31 -23.10
CA ARG A 75 -9.76 31.94 -22.99
C ARG A 75 -10.52 32.71 -21.91
N HIS A 76 -9.86 33.10 -20.82
CA HIS A 76 -10.50 33.68 -19.63
C HIS A 76 -9.92 35.03 -19.21
N GLY A 77 -8.87 35.54 -19.87
CA GLY A 77 -8.31 36.87 -19.61
C GLY A 77 -7.55 37.03 -18.29
N LEU A 78 -7.09 35.92 -17.69
CA LEU A 78 -6.32 35.89 -16.43
C LEU A 78 -4.81 36.05 -16.65
#